data_AF-A0A3S3U0M1-F1
#
_entry.id   AF-A0A3S3U0M1-F1
#
_cell.length_a   1.000
_cell.length_b   1.000
_cell.length_c   1.000
_cell.angle_alpha   90.00
_cell.angle_beta   90.00
_cell.angle_gamma   90.00
#
_symmetry.space_group_name_H-M   'P 1'
#
loop_
_entity.id
_entity.type
_entity.pdbx_description
1 polymer ?
#
loop_
_entity_poly.entity_id
_entity_poly.type
_entity_poly.pdbx_seq_one_letter_code
_entity_poly.pdbx_strand_id
1 'polypeptide(L)' 'MQNIPKPGSPFFAAYQIALDWCHDVPQGQAQDGCVVDSLGTISNRQQFVADRISFLETALLITALIAIALLLSRRLARR' A
#
# COMPACT_ATOMS: atom_id res chain seq x y z
N MET A 1 21.43 2.61 18.69
CA MET A 1 20.80 2.15 17.44
C MET A 1 20.49 0.66 17.55
N GLN A 2 19.32 0.27 18.08
CA GLN A 2 19.04 -1.14 18.45
C GLN A 2 18.02 -1.86 17.58
N ASN A 3 17.42 -1.20 16.57
CA ASN A 3 16.37 -1.78 15.72
C ASN A 3 16.59 -1.52 14.22
N ILE A 4 17.82 -1.69 13.73
CA ILE A 4 18.08 -1.63 12.28
C ILE A 4 17.62 -2.95 11.64
N PRO A 5 16.67 -2.94 10.69
CA PRO A 5 16.23 -4.15 10.01
C PRO A 5 17.40 -4.82 9.28
N LYS A 6 17.47 -6.15 9.36
CA LYS A 6 18.53 -6.91 8.67
C LYS A 6 18.25 -7.01 7.17
N PRO A 7 19.29 -7.09 6.32
CA PRO A 7 19.14 -7.45 4.92
C PRO A 7 18.32 -8.74 4.77
N GLY A 8 17.32 -8.72 3.87
CA GLY A 8 16.39 -9.84 3.68
C GLY A 8 15.15 -9.81 4.58
N SER A 9 15.06 -8.91 5.57
CA SER A 9 13.80 -8.67 6.28
C SER A 9 12.82 -7.88 5.40
N PRO A 10 11.50 -8.08 5.55
CA PRO A 10 10.48 -7.34 4.79
C PRO A 10 10.55 -5.83 5.04
N PHE A 11 11.10 -5.40 6.18
CA PHE A 11 11.22 -4.00 6.56
C PHE A 11 12.51 -3.33 6.05
N PHE A 12 13.45 -4.10 5.50
CA PHE A 12 14.76 -3.58 5.09
C PHE A 12 14.67 -2.58 3.94
N ALA A 13 13.82 -2.86 2.94
CA ALA A 13 13.65 -1.97 1.80
C ALA A 13 13.06 -0.62 2.21
N ALA A 14 12.01 -0.64 3.05
CA ALA A 14 11.41 0.58 3.59
C ALA A 14 12.40 1.38 4.44
N TYR A 15 13.22 0.70 5.24
CA TYR A 15 14.27 1.32 6.04
C TYR A 15 15.37 1.97 5.18
N GLN A 16 15.79 1.35 4.07
CA GLN A 16 16.74 1.98 3.15
C GLN A 16 16.18 3.24 2.50
N ILE A 17 14.93 3.22 2.08
CA ILE A 17 14.27 4.41 1.50
C ILE A 17 14.17 5.51 2.55
N ALA A 18 13.80 5.17 3.79
CA ALA A 18 13.75 6.13 4.88
C ALA A 18 15.14 6.70 5.22
N LEU A 19 16.20 5.89 5.18
CA LEU A 19 17.57 6.36 5.35
C LEU A 19 18.00 7.33 4.24
N ASP A 20 17.63 7.04 2.99
CA ASP A 20 17.91 7.90 1.84
C ASP A 20 17.21 9.26 1.99
N TRP A 21 15.95 9.27 2.42
CA TRP A 21 15.22 10.53 2.68
C TRP A 21 15.82 11.35 3.83
N CYS A 22 16.48 10.68 4.77
CA CYS A 22 17.10 11.28 5.94
C CYS A 22 18.62 11.43 5.80
N HIS A 23 19.15 11.33 4.58
CA HIS A 23 20.57 11.45 4.27
C HIS A 23 21.17 12.78 4.77
N ASP A 24 20.43 13.88 4.61
CA ASP A 24 20.89 15.23 4.95
C ASP A 24 20.79 15.55 6.46
N VAL A 25 20.19 14.66 7.25
CA VAL A 25 20.01 14.86 8.69
C VAL A 25 21.28 14.41 9.44
N PRO A 26 21.82 15.23 10.36
CA PRO A 26 22.97 14.84 11.16
C PRO A 26 22.75 13.53 11.90
N GLN A 27 23.76 12.65 11.85
CA GLN A 27 23.70 11.33 12.49
C GLN A 27 23.43 11.45 14.00
N GLY A 28 22.62 10.55 14.53
CA GLY A 28 22.21 10.51 15.92
C GLY A 28 20.69 10.52 16.07
N GLN A 29 20.19 11.05 17.19
CA GLN A 29 18.75 11.01 17.51
C GLN A 29 17.87 11.72 16.48
N ALA A 30 18.37 12.77 15.83
CA ALA A 30 17.64 13.49 14.79
C ALA A 30 17.41 12.63 13.54
N GLN A 31 18.44 11.91 13.09
CA GLN A 31 18.34 11.00 11.96
C GLN A 31 17.45 9.79 12.30
N ASP A 32 17.58 9.22 13.50
CA ASP A 32 16.71 8.12 13.95
C ASP A 32 15.23 8.54 13.95
N GLY A 33 14.92 9.76 14.43
CA GLY A 33 13.57 10.32 14.41
C GLY A 33 13.04 10.52 12.99
N CYS A 34 13.86 11.07 12.08
CA CYS A 34 13.51 11.24 10.67
C CYS A 34 13.20 9.91 9.99
N VAL A 35 14.00 8.86 10.25
CA VAL A 35 13.80 7.53 9.66
C VAL A 35 12.49 6.91 10.14
N VAL A 36 12.19 7.01 11.44
CA VAL A 36 10.93 6.49 12.01
C VAL A 36 9.71 7.20 11.42
N ASP A 37 9.75 8.53 11.31
CA ASP A 37 8.66 9.32 10.73
C ASP A 37 8.47 9.03 9.23
N SER A 38 9.58 8.89 8.50
CA SER A 38 9.59 8.48 7.09
C SER A 38 9.00 7.08 6.90
N LEU A 39 9.32 6.12 7.78
CA LEU A 39 8.73 4.78 7.76
C LEU A 39 7.20 4.83 7.97
N GLY A 40 6.72 5.67 8.90
CA GLY A 40 5.29 5.90 9.09
C GLY A 40 4.60 6.42 7.83
N THR A 41 5.24 7.39 7.16
CA THR A 41 4.76 7.95 5.89
C THR A 41 4.72 6.91 4.77
N ILE A 42 5.78 6.10 4.64
CA ILE A 42 5.87 5.02 3.65
C ILE A 42 4.77 3.98 3.90
N SER A 43 4.56 3.57 5.16
CA SER A 43 3.50 2.63 5.54
C SER A 43 2.12 3.15 5.16
N ASN A 44 1.80 4.39 5.50
CA ASN A 44 0.52 5.00 5.16
C ASN A 44 0.29 5.07 3.65
N ARG A 45 1.34 5.39 2.88
CA ARG A 45 1.24 5.44 1.42
C ARG A 45 1.02 4.05 0.82
N GLN A 46 1.70 3.02 1.33
CA GLN A 46 1.51 1.64 0.88
C GLN A 46 0.11 1.12 1.20
N GLN A 47 -0.41 1.41 2.40
CA GLN A 47 -1.78 1.08 2.79
C GLN A 47 -2.79 1.77 1.85
N PHE A 48 -2.61 3.05 1.57
CA PHE A 48 -3.49 3.77 0.64
C PHE A 48 -3.48 3.18 -0.76
N VAL A 49 -2.32 2.75 -1.27
CA VAL A 49 -2.22 2.09 -2.58
C VAL A 49 -2.91 0.72 -2.55
N ALA A 50 -2.69 -0.07 -1.49
CA ALA A 50 -3.35 -1.37 -1.33
C ALA A 50 -4.88 -1.24 -1.26
N ASP A 51 -5.37 -0.25 -0.50
CA ASP A 51 -6.80 0.04 -0.36
C ASP A 51 -7.41 0.46 -1.70
N ARG A 52 -6.71 1.27 -2.49
CA ARG A 52 -7.16 1.68 -3.83
C ARG A 52 -7.26 0.49 -4.79
N ILE A 53 -6.29 -0.42 -4.77
CA ILE A 53 -6.30 -1.62 -5.61
C ILE A 53 -7.47 -2.52 -5.19
N SER A 54 -7.62 -2.79 -3.90
CA SER A 54 -8.72 -3.59 -3.36
C SER A 54 -10.10 -2.99 -3.71
N PHE A 55 -10.24 -1.66 -3.61
CA PHE A 55 -11.45 -0.96 -4.01
C PHE A 55 -11.74 -1.10 -5.52
N LEU A 56 -10.72 -1.01 -6.37
CA LEU A 56 -10.89 -1.17 -7.82
C LEU A 56 -11.25 -2.61 -8.20
N GLU A 57 -10.62 -3.60 -7.58
CA GLU A 57 -10.93 -5.02 -7.80
C GLU A 57 -12.37 -5.34 -7.38
N THR A 58 -12.79 -4.87 -6.19
CA THR A 58 -14.17 -5.07 -5.71
C THR A 58 -15.19 -4.36 -6.59
N ALA A 59 -14.92 -3.12 -7.03
CA ALA A 59 -15.78 -2.40 -7.95
C ALA A 59 -15.94 -3.14 -9.30
N LEU A 60 -14.85 -3.72 -9.82
CA LEU A 60 -14.87 -4.49 -11.05
C LEU A 60 -15.71 -5.77 -10.91
N LEU A 61 -15.56 -6.50 -9.81
CA LEU A 61 -16.36 -7.70 -9.52
C LEU A 61 -17.85 -7.38 -9.39
N ILE A 62 -18.21 -6.31 -8.67
CA ILE A 62 -19.60 -5.87 -8.54
C ILE A 62 -20.18 -5.50 -9.91
N THR A 63 -19.44 -4.76 -10.73
CA THR A 63 -19.90 -4.36 -12.06
C THR A 63 -20.11 -5.58 -12.97
N ALA A 64 -19.22 -6.58 -12.89
CA ALA A 64 -19.37 -7.84 -13.61
C ALA A 64 -20.62 -8.61 -13.18
N LEU A 65 -20.90 -8.69 -11.87
CA LEU A 65 -22.10 -9.34 -11.35
C LEU A 65 -23.39 -8.64 -11.80
N ILE A 66 -23.41 -7.30 -11.79
CA ILE A 66 -24.56 -6.52 -12.29
C ILE A 66 -24.77 -6.79 -13.78
N ALA A 67 -23.70 -6.80 -14.58
CA ALA A 67 -23.79 -7.09 -16.02
C ALA A 67 -24.34 -8.50 -16.29
N ILE A 68 -23.88 -9.50 -15.55
CA ILE A 68 -24.39 -10.88 -15.64
C ILE A 68 -25.87 -10.94 -15.26
N ALA A 69 -26.28 -10.30 -14.16
CA ALA A 69 -27.67 -10.27 -13.73
C ALA A 69 -28.58 -9.61 -14.78
N LEU A 70 -28.14 -8.50 -15.39
CA LEU A 70 -28.86 -7.81 -16.47
C LEU A 70 -28.94 -8.65 -17.76
N LEU A 71 -27.90 -9.40 -18.10
CA LEU A 71 -27.92 -10.30 -19.25
C LEU A 71 -28.88 -11.48 -19.03
N LEU A 72 -28.89 -12.04 -17.83
CA LEU A 72 -29.80 -13.13 -17.46
C LEU A 72 -31.26 -12.66 -17.44
N SER A 73 -31.54 -11.49 -16.86
CA SER A 73 -32.89 -10.93 -16.84
C SER A 73 -33.41 -10.63 -18.24
N ARG A 74 -32.57 -10.08 -19.13
CA ARG A 74 -32.91 -9.86 -20.54
C ARG A 74 -33.16 -11.17 -21.30
N ARG A 75 -32.43 -12.24 -21.00
CA ARG A 75 -32.64 -13.55 -21.64
C ARG A 75 -33.94 -14.21 -21.18
N LEU A 76 -34.27 -14.10 -19.88
CA LEU A 76 -35.50 -14.64 -19.31
C LEU A 76 -36.73 -13.88 -19.81
N ALA A 77 -36.67 -12.56 -19.90
CA ALA A 77 -37.79 -11.73 -20.38
C ALA A 77 -38.06 -11.83 -21.89
N ARG A 78 -37.15 -12.43 -22.67
CA ARG A 78 -37.33 -12.68 -24.11
C ARG A 78 -37.88 -14.08 -24.43
N ARG A 79 -38.01 -14.96 -23.43
CA ARG A 79 -38.70 -16.25 -23.54
C ARG A 79 -40.13 -16.08 -23.07
#